data_AF-A0A2W6XJS6-F1
#
_entry.id   AF-A0A2W6XJS6-F1
#
_cell.length_a   1.000
_cell.length_b   1.000
_cell.length_c   1.000
_cell.angle_alpha   90.00
_cell.angle_beta   90.00
_cell.angle_gamma   90.00
#
_symmetry.space_group_name_H-M   'P 1'
#
loop_
_entity.id
_entity.type
_entity.pdbx_description
1 polymer ?
#
loop_
_entity_poly.entity_id
_entity_poly.type
_entity_poly.pdbx_seq_one_letter_code
_entity_poly.pdbx_strand_id
1 'polypeptide(L)'
;MSLSFRLVCPHCKEPTRAPAEAFYRWWPDENDDGNASPDSIASAAVASYCPECEGLISLLVSGKDRILRPIMSEEVTDADWGHFQADLVLSDTAPKTGDVSFSKAIPSSIRKVLPALAEDVARRRNPVGSLNLCRSILEAALRELEVDGDLGGNTPIIKRIESLRTRGLITATVAEWAHEIRLDGNRSTHELVGDPQLALAYYEFLRLFLEVAFDLPAKIKAVKAHKTRKSKPIPGRTGGF
;
A
#
# COMPACT_ATOMS: atom_id res chain seq x y z
N MET A 1 -29.06 -15.61 -11.47
CA MET A 1 -28.37 -14.70 -10.52
C MET A 1 -26.89 -14.96 -10.69
N SER A 2 -26.07 -13.92 -10.90
CA SER A 2 -24.61 -14.12 -10.99
C SER A 2 -24.02 -14.41 -9.61
N LEU A 3 -23.10 -15.37 -9.55
CA LEU A 3 -22.37 -15.71 -8.34
C LEU A 3 -21.57 -14.49 -7.87
N SER A 4 -21.66 -14.15 -6.58
CA SER A 4 -20.93 -13.00 -6.02
C SER A 4 -20.43 -13.27 -4.61
N PHE A 5 -19.30 -12.66 -4.26
CA PHE A 5 -18.66 -12.81 -2.97
C PHE A 5 -18.69 -11.50 -2.19
N ARG A 6 -19.07 -11.56 -0.92
CA ARG A 6 -18.97 -10.41 -0.01
C ARG A 6 -17.55 -10.31 0.52
N LEU A 7 -16.94 -9.14 0.39
CA LEU A 7 -15.62 -8.85 0.91
C LEU A 7 -15.47 -7.35 1.18
N VAL A 8 -14.38 -6.99 1.86
CA VAL A 8 -13.88 -5.61 1.85
C VAL A 8 -12.88 -5.50 0.71
N CYS A 9 -13.12 -4.57 -0.22
CA CYS A 9 -12.26 -4.44 -1.39
C CYS A 9 -10.81 -4.16 -0.96
N PRO A 10 -9.81 -4.94 -1.42
CA PRO A 10 -8.42 -4.70 -1.04
C PRO A 10 -7.89 -3.35 -1.56
N HIS A 11 -8.48 -2.81 -2.62
CA HIS A 11 -8.12 -1.52 -3.20
C HIS A 11 -8.75 -0.33 -2.46
N CYS A 12 -10.08 -0.19 -2.49
CA CYS A 12 -10.76 1.00 -1.96
C CYS A 12 -11.18 0.88 -0.50
N LYS A 13 -11.05 -0.29 0.12
CA LYS A 13 -11.47 -0.59 1.51
C LYS A 13 -12.98 -0.48 1.77
N GLU A 14 -13.80 -0.30 0.74
CA GLU A 14 -15.24 -0.33 0.86
C GLU A 14 -15.77 -1.77 0.95
N PRO A 15 -16.79 -2.04 1.79
CA PRO A 15 -17.54 -3.29 1.75
C PRO A 15 -18.24 -3.43 0.39
N THR A 16 -18.06 -4.57 -0.27
CA THR A 16 -18.59 -4.77 -1.62
C THR A 16 -19.06 -6.21 -1.87
N ARG A 17 -19.77 -6.40 -3.00
CA ARG A 17 -20.12 -7.71 -3.56
C ARG A 17 -19.48 -7.85 -4.92
N ALA A 18 -18.35 -8.55 -4.97
CA ALA A 18 -17.61 -8.73 -6.22
C ALA A 18 -18.18 -9.94 -7.00
N PRO A 19 -18.60 -9.75 -8.27
CA PRO A 19 -19.14 -10.83 -9.11
C PRO A 19 -18.03 -11.80 -9.53
N ALA A 20 -18.33 -13.09 -9.64
CA ALA A 20 -17.44 -14.05 -10.25
C ALA A 20 -17.56 -13.95 -11.77
N GLU A 21 -16.51 -13.48 -12.45
CA GLU A 21 -16.50 -13.32 -13.91
C GLU A 21 -15.99 -14.58 -14.61
N ALA A 22 -14.92 -15.18 -14.08
CA ALA A 22 -14.36 -16.40 -14.64
C ALA A 22 -13.59 -17.20 -13.60
N PHE A 23 -13.75 -18.52 -13.62
CA PHE A 23 -12.91 -19.45 -12.87
C PHE A 23 -11.78 -19.92 -13.80
N TYR A 24 -10.52 -19.83 -13.38
CA TYR A 24 -9.39 -20.03 -14.30
C TYR A 24 -8.23 -20.87 -13.76
N ARG A 25 -8.32 -21.33 -12.51
CA ARG A 25 -7.36 -22.29 -11.95
C ARG A 25 -8.01 -23.08 -10.83
N TRP A 26 -7.75 -24.38 -10.77
CA TRP A 26 -8.31 -25.28 -9.76
C TRP A 26 -7.24 -26.23 -9.24
N TRP A 27 -7.28 -26.48 -7.95
CA TRP A 27 -6.38 -27.35 -7.20
C TRP A 27 -7.23 -28.34 -6.39
N PRO A 28 -7.43 -29.57 -6.90
CA PRO A 28 -8.05 -30.61 -6.11
C PRO A 28 -7.15 -31.02 -4.95
N ASP A 29 -7.75 -31.40 -3.82
CA ASP A 29 -7.04 -32.11 -2.76
C ASP A 29 -7.02 -33.60 -3.14
N GLU A 30 -5.83 -34.07 -3.51
CA GLU A 30 -5.56 -35.44 -3.96
C GLU A 30 -5.37 -36.34 -2.73
N ASN A 31 -5.97 -37.53 -2.75
CA ASN A 31 -5.65 -38.56 -1.75
C ASN A 31 -4.26 -39.15 -2.04
N ASP A 32 -3.71 -39.94 -1.11
CA ASP A 32 -2.38 -40.59 -1.21
C ASP A 32 -2.16 -41.39 -2.53
N ASP A 33 -3.24 -41.81 -3.20
CA ASP A 33 -3.20 -42.53 -4.49
C ASP A 33 -3.21 -41.60 -5.74
N GLY A 34 -3.09 -40.28 -5.55
CA GLY A 34 -3.10 -39.29 -6.63
C GLY A 34 -4.48 -39.02 -7.25
N ASN A 35 -5.55 -39.56 -6.67
CA ASN A 35 -6.92 -39.36 -7.11
C ASN A 35 -7.68 -38.44 -6.14
N ALA A 36 -8.30 -37.39 -6.69
CA ALA A 36 -9.17 -36.50 -5.94
C ALA A 36 -10.57 -37.13 -5.73
N SER A 37 -10.98 -37.30 -4.47
CA SER A 37 -12.34 -37.70 -4.13
C SER A 37 -13.34 -36.60 -4.52
N PRO A 38 -14.53 -36.91 -5.06
CA PRO A 38 -15.55 -35.90 -5.37
C PRO A 38 -15.99 -35.06 -4.16
N ASP A 39 -15.81 -35.60 -2.95
CA ASP A 39 -16.10 -34.93 -1.68
C ASP A 39 -14.87 -34.28 -1.04
N SER A 40 -13.68 -34.34 -1.65
CA SER A 40 -12.52 -33.60 -1.17
C SER A 40 -12.71 -32.10 -1.37
N ILE A 41 -12.04 -31.31 -0.51
CA ILE A 41 -12.07 -29.85 -0.61
C ILE A 41 -11.08 -29.45 -1.68
N ALA A 42 -11.55 -28.82 -2.75
CA ALA A 42 -10.70 -28.22 -3.75
C ALA A 42 -10.68 -26.69 -3.59
N SER A 43 -9.66 -26.06 -4.16
CA SER A 43 -9.58 -24.60 -4.25
C SER A 43 -9.60 -24.15 -5.70
N ALA A 44 -10.11 -22.95 -5.97
CA ALA A 44 -10.09 -22.34 -7.29
C ALA A 44 -9.80 -20.83 -7.24
N ALA A 45 -9.16 -20.33 -8.29
CA ALA A 45 -8.96 -18.90 -8.50
C ALA A 45 -10.05 -18.34 -9.40
N VAL A 46 -10.63 -17.23 -8.98
CA VAL A 46 -11.76 -16.56 -9.64
C VAL A 46 -11.38 -15.13 -9.98
N ALA A 47 -11.56 -14.75 -11.24
CA ALA A 47 -11.39 -13.39 -11.70
C ALA A 47 -12.65 -12.60 -11.36
N SER A 48 -12.44 -11.39 -10.83
CA SER A 48 -13.50 -10.54 -10.32
C SER A 48 -13.08 -9.08 -10.40
N TYR A 49 -14.01 -8.17 -10.11
CA TYR A 49 -13.72 -6.75 -9.96
C TYR A 49 -14.57 -6.15 -8.84
N CYS A 50 -14.10 -5.04 -8.28
CA CYS A 50 -14.86 -4.27 -7.31
C CYS A 50 -15.85 -3.35 -8.05
N PRO A 51 -17.18 -3.43 -7.83
CA PRO A 51 -18.12 -2.52 -8.46
C PRO A 51 -17.97 -1.06 -8.01
N GLU A 52 -17.39 -0.80 -6.83
CA GLU A 52 -17.24 0.57 -6.31
C GLU A 52 -16.06 1.32 -6.94
N CYS A 53 -14.96 0.60 -7.20
CA CYS A 53 -13.72 1.22 -7.69
C CYS A 53 -13.22 0.63 -9.00
N GLU A 54 -13.95 -0.30 -9.60
CA GLU A 54 -13.62 -1.02 -10.84
C GLU A 54 -12.25 -1.72 -10.82
N GLY A 55 -11.70 -1.97 -9.62
CA GLY A 55 -10.39 -2.58 -9.46
C GLY A 55 -10.46 -4.10 -9.62
N LEU A 56 -9.57 -4.68 -10.42
CA LEU A 56 -9.49 -6.12 -10.66
C LEU A 56 -9.05 -6.89 -9.42
N ILE A 57 -9.87 -7.84 -8.97
CA ILE A 57 -9.62 -8.67 -7.79
C ILE A 57 -9.54 -10.13 -8.25
N SER A 58 -8.53 -10.84 -7.77
CA SER A 58 -8.51 -12.30 -7.83
C SER A 58 -8.98 -12.85 -6.49
N LEU A 59 -9.97 -13.75 -6.52
CA LEU A 59 -10.50 -14.41 -5.33
C LEU A 59 -9.97 -15.84 -5.31
N LEU A 60 -9.52 -16.29 -4.14
CA LEU A 60 -9.28 -17.70 -3.89
C LEU A 60 -10.49 -18.26 -3.16
N VAL A 61 -11.19 -19.20 -3.77
CA VAL A 61 -12.37 -19.86 -3.19
C VAL A 61 -12.08 -21.32 -2.93
N SER A 62 -12.71 -21.90 -1.92
CA SER A 62 -12.62 -23.31 -1.60
C SER A 62 -14.02 -23.92 -1.50
N GLY A 63 -14.17 -25.15 -1.95
CA GLY A 63 -15.44 -25.86 -1.97
C GLY A 63 -15.25 -27.33 -2.30
N LYS A 64 -16.34 -28.10 -2.30
CA LYS A 64 -16.25 -29.52 -2.68
C LYS A 64 -15.85 -29.67 -4.15
N ASP A 65 -15.04 -30.68 -4.44
CA ASP A 65 -14.54 -30.89 -5.79
C ASP A 65 -15.65 -31.14 -6.82
N ARG A 66 -16.68 -31.89 -6.44
CA ARG A 66 -17.89 -32.12 -7.25
C ARG A 66 -18.63 -30.83 -7.66
N ILE A 67 -18.35 -29.71 -7.01
CA ILE A 67 -18.95 -28.39 -7.31
C ILE A 67 -18.00 -27.56 -8.17
N LEU A 68 -16.71 -27.51 -7.80
CA LEU A 68 -15.73 -26.71 -8.52
C LEU A 68 -15.39 -27.30 -9.89
N ARG A 69 -15.33 -28.63 -10.02
CA ARG A 69 -14.94 -29.30 -11.27
C ARG A 69 -15.91 -28.98 -12.43
N PRO A 70 -17.26 -29.07 -12.28
CA PRO A 70 -18.19 -28.66 -13.34
C PRO A 70 -18.12 -27.17 -13.70
N ILE A 71 -17.90 -26.31 -12.69
CA ILE A 71 -17.75 -24.86 -12.90
C ILE A 71 -16.53 -24.58 -13.79
N MET A 72 -15.43 -25.28 -13.54
CA MET A 72 -14.18 -25.17 -14.30
C MET A 72 -14.27 -25.74 -15.72
N SER A 73 -15.12 -26.74 -15.95
CA SER A 73 -15.37 -27.32 -17.28
C SER A 73 -16.40 -26.55 -18.10
N GLU A 74 -16.94 -25.43 -17.58
CA GLU A 74 -18.01 -24.64 -18.19
C GLU A 74 -19.31 -25.45 -18.45
N GLU A 75 -19.52 -26.53 -17.69
CA GLU A 75 -20.67 -27.44 -17.84
C GLU A 75 -21.90 -26.99 -17.01
N VAL A 76 -21.83 -25.82 -16.38
CA VAL A 76 -22.85 -25.31 -15.45
C VAL A 76 -23.83 -24.38 -16.15
N THR A 77 -25.13 -24.60 -15.93
CA THR A 77 -26.18 -23.73 -16.48
C THR A 77 -26.47 -22.53 -15.60
N ASP A 78 -27.03 -21.46 -16.17
CA ASP A 78 -27.40 -20.22 -15.46
C ASP A 78 -28.30 -20.44 -14.23
N ALA A 79 -29.10 -21.52 -14.24
CA ALA A 79 -30.01 -21.88 -13.17
C ALA A 79 -29.31 -22.50 -11.94
N ASP A 80 -28.15 -23.14 -12.14
CA ASP A 80 -27.47 -23.92 -11.11
C ASP A 80 -26.55 -23.06 -10.23
N TRP A 81 -26.15 -21.87 -10.71
CA TRP A 81 -25.25 -20.97 -9.97
C TRP A 81 -25.76 -20.54 -8.59
N GLY A 82 -27.08 -20.38 -8.45
CA GLY A 82 -27.70 -19.99 -7.18
C GLY A 82 -27.51 -21.03 -6.08
N HIS A 83 -27.38 -22.31 -6.44
CA HIS A 83 -27.18 -23.41 -5.50
C HIS A 83 -25.72 -23.50 -5.04
N PHE A 84 -24.75 -23.21 -5.92
CA PHE A 84 -23.33 -23.33 -5.59
C PHE A 84 -22.80 -22.22 -4.67
N GLN A 85 -23.46 -21.06 -4.61
CA GLN A 85 -22.99 -19.95 -3.77
C GLN A 85 -22.91 -20.29 -2.27
N ALA A 86 -23.78 -21.17 -1.77
CA ALA A 86 -23.78 -21.59 -0.37
C ALA A 86 -22.63 -22.54 -0.03
N ASP A 87 -22.10 -23.25 -1.03
CA ASP A 87 -21.10 -24.30 -0.86
C ASP A 87 -19.66 -23.83 -1.17
N LEU A 88 -19.49 -22.59 -1.62
CA LEU A 88 -18.20 -21.96 -1.90
C LEU A 88 -17.83 -20.98 -0.79
N VAL A 89 -16.64 -21.15 -0.23
CA VAL A 89 -16.08 -20.30 0.82
C VAL A 89 -15.00 -19.43 0.21
N LEU A 90 -15.07 -18.11 0.42
CA LEU A 90 -13.97 -17.21 0.09
C LEU A 90 -12.83 -17.41 1.09
N SER A 91 -11.68 -17.83 0.59
CA SER A 91 -10.50 -18.18 1.39
C SER A 91 -9.46 -17.05 1.42
N ASP A 92 -9.24 -16.38 0.29
CA ASP A 92 -8.28 -15.27 0.19
C ASP A 92 -8.59 -14.33 -0.98
N THR A 93 -7.92 -13.18 -1.04
CA THR A 93 -8.06 -12.21 -2.14
C THR A 93 -6.70 -11.64 -2.56
N ALA A 94 -6.55 -11.36 -3.85
CA ALA A 94 -5.40 -10.70 -4.43
C ALA A 94 -5.85 -9.47 -5.25
N PRO A 95 -5.07 -8.37 -5.26
CA PRO A 95 -3.84 -8.17 -4.50
C PRO A 95 -4.13 -8.21 -2.99
N LYS A 96 -3.25 -8.86 -2.23
CA LYS A 96 -3.33 -8.75 -0.78
C LYS A 96 -3.16 -7.27 -0.47
N THR A 97 -3.92 -6.78 0.50
CA THR A 97 -3.69 -5.45 1.03
C THR A 97 -2.21 -5.36 1.38
N GLY A 98 -1.44 -4.67 0.56
CA GLY A 98 -0.19 -4.12 1.01
C GLY A 98 -0.63 -3.18 2.12
N ASP A 99 -0.49 -3.59 3.37
CA ASP A 99 -0.37 -2.64 4.44
C ASP A 99 0.87 -1.84 4.07
N VAL A 100 0.68 -0.76 3.31
CA VAL A 100 1.68 0.29 3.19
C VAL A 100 1.62 1.00 4.54
N SER A 101 2.11 0.30 5.57
CA SER A 101 2.20 0.80 6.92
C SER A 101 3.40 1.72 6.95
N PHE A 102 3.15 2.99 6.68
CA PHE A 102 4.15 4.03 6.82
C PHE A 102 4.53 4.16 8.30
N SER A 103 5.85 4.14 8.58
CA SER A 103 6.40 4.21 9.93
C SER A 103 5.77 5.33 10.75
N LYS A 104 5.46 5.05 12.03
CA LYS A 104 4.93 6.06 12.96
C LYS A 104 5.85 7.27 13.15
N ALA A 105 7.12 7.16 12.78
CA ALA A 105 8.08 8.25 12.75
C ALA A 105 7.74 9.33 11.70
N ILE A 106 7.00 8.96 10.65
CA ILE A 106 6.53 9.90 9.64
C ILE A 106 5.37 10.74 10.23
N PRO A 107 5.38 12.07 10.05
CA PRO A 107 4.32 12.97 10.53
C PRO A 107 2.92 12.49 10.16
N SER A 108 1.97 12.61 11.10
CA SER A 108 0.61 12.08 10.91
C SER A 108 -0.16 12.76 9.78
N SER A 109 0.11 14.04 9.51
CA SER A 109 -0.44 14.79 8.39
C SER A 109 -0.09 14.13 7.04
N ILE A 110 1.18 13.71 6.89
CA ILE A 110 1.69 13.04 5.70
C ILE A 110 1.16 11.60 5.62
N ARG A 111 1.19 10.84 6.72
CA ARG A 111 0.73 9.44 6.74
C ARG A 111 -0.72 9.26 6.29
N LYS A 112 -1.58 10.25 6.56
CA LYS A 112 -3.00 10.20 6.18
C LYS A 112 -3.22 10.28 4.66
N VAL A 113 -2.36 10.99 3.93
CA VAL A 113 -2.55 11.25 2.49
C VAL A 113 -1.79 10.28 1.59
N LEU A 114 -0.72 9.65 2.10
CA LEU A 114 0.11 8.74 1.31
C LEU A 114 -0.64 7.55 0.68
N PRO A 115 -1.59 6.86 1.36
CA PRO A 115 -2.31 5.75 0.73
C PRO A 115 -3.14 6.19 -0.48
N ALA A 116 -3.81 7.34 -0.39
CA ALA A 116 -4.58 7.88 -1.51
C ALA A 116 -3.65 8.26 -2.69
N LEU A 117 -2.52 8.91 -2.40
CA LEU A 117 -1.51 9.23 -3.42
C LEU A 117 -0.97 7.96 -4.11
N ALA A 118 -0.63 6.94 -3.32
CA ALA A 118 -0.11 5.68 -3.84
C ALA A 118 -1.11 5.02 -4.82
N GLU A 119 -2.39 5.04 -4.46
CA GLU A 119 -3.46 4.49 -5.30
C GLU A 119 -3.67 5.32 -6.57
N ASP A 120 -3.67 6.65 -6.47
CA ASP A 120 -3.87 7.55 -7.61
C ASP A 120 -2.74 7.44 -8.63
N VAL A 121 -1.49 7.31 -8.15
CA VAL A 121 -0.30 7.09 -8.97
C VAL A 121 -0.34 5.70 -9.61
N ALA A 122 -0.64 4.65 -8.85
CA ALA A 122 -0.70 3.28 -9.35
C ALA A 122 -1.73 3.13 -10.48
N ARG A 123 -2.90 3.79 -10.33
CA ARG A 123 -3.98 3.76 -11.32
C ARG A 123 -3.91 4.85 -12.39
N ARG A 124 -2.95 5.78 -12.28
CA ARG A 124 -2.77 6.92 -13.21
C ARG A 124 -4.02 7.80 -13.39
N ARG A 125 -4.89 7.88 -12.37
CA ARG A 125 -6.22 8.53 -12.49
C ARG A 125 -6.19 10.05 -12.42
N ASN A 126 -5.26 10.60 -11.65
CA ASN A 126 -5.22 12.03 -11.36
C ASN A 126 -3.77 12.55 -11.32
N PRO A 127 -3.10 12.65 -12.47
CA PRO A 127 -1.69 13.04 -12.50
C PRO A 127 -1.48 14.48 -11.99
N VAL A 128 -2.39 15.42 -12.28
CA VAL A 128 -2.32 16.81 -11.78
C VAL A 128 -2.42 16.85 -10.25
N GLY A 129 -3.44 16.19 -9.69
CA GLY A 129 -3.62 16.10 -8.24
C GLY A 129 -2.47 15.37 -7.55
N SER A 130 -1.94 14.32 -8.19
CA SER A 130 -0.80 13.55 -7.67
C SER A 130 0.46 14.41 -7.60
N LEU A 131 0.80 15.16 -8.66
CA LEU A 131 1.95 16.07 -8.67
C LEU A 131 1.82 17.16 -7.60
N ASN A 132 0.64 17.76 -7.46
CA ASN A 132 0.40 18.78 -6.43
C ASN A 132 0.47 18.19 -5.01
N LEU A 133 -0.05 16.97 -4.81
CA LEU A 133 0.01 16.29 -3.52
C LEU A 133 1.44 15.87 -3.17
N CYS A 134 2.23 15.40 -4.14
CA CYS A 134 3.67 15.15 -3.97
C CYS A 134 4.39 16.40 -3.46
N ARG A 135 4.16 17.55 -4.09
CA ARG A 135 4.72 18.83 -3.63
C ARG A 135 4.27 19.17 -2.20
N SER A 136 2.98 19.02 -1.90
CA SER A 136 2.43 19.33 -0.58
C SER A 136 3.05 18.45 0.53
N ILE A 137 3.24 17.15 0.23
CA ILE A 137 3.91 16.20 1.14
C ILE A 137 5.38 16.59 1.34
N LEU A 138 6.10 16.91 0.25
CA LEU A 138 7.48 17.36 0.33
C LEU A 138 7.60 18.60 1.22
N GLU A 139 6.75 19.60 1.00
CA GLU A 139 6.77 20.83 1.78
C GLU A 139 6.48 20.59 3.25
N ALA A 140 5.51 19.74 3.58
CA ALA A 140 5.22 19.33 4.94
C ALA A 140 6.41 18.59 5.58
N ALA A 141 7.05 17.68 4.84
CA ALA A 141 8.20 16.93 5.32
C ALA A 141 9.41 17.84 5.58
N LEU A 142 9.70 18.78 4.67
CA LEU A 142 10.79 19.76 4.85
C LEU A 142 10.52 20.68 6.04
N ARG A 143 9.25 21.02 6.33
CA ARG A 143 8.88 21.78 7.54
C ARG A 143 9.19 21.03 8.82
N GLU A 144 8.94 19.73 8.83
CA GLU A 144 9.20 18.86 10.00
C GLU A 144 10.69 18.61 10.23
N LEU A 145 11.52 18.73 9.18
CA LEU A 145 12.99 18.63 9.30
C LEU A 145 13.65 19.92 9.79
N GLU A 146 12.95 21.05 9.80
CA GLU A 146 13.48 22.26 10.39
C GLU A 146 13.48 22.17 11.92
N VAL A 147 14.66 22.29 12.51
CA VAL A 147 14.83 22.44 13.95
C VAL A 147 14.49 23.88 14.34
N ASP A 148 13.70 24.05 15.41
CA ASP A 148 13.47 25.31 16.15
C ASP A 148 12.92 26.52 15.37
N GLY A 149 12.14 26.31 14.30
CA GLY A 149 11.39 27.41 13.67
C GLY A 149 12.28 28.54 13.10
N ASP A 150 13.54 28.24 12.78
CA ASP A 150 14.53 29.15 12.17
C ASP A 150 13.95 29.94 10.98
N LEU A 151 13.02 29.31 10.27
CA LEU A 151 12.28 29.89 9.16
C LEU A 151 10.79 29.95 9.51
N GLY A 152 10.24 31.16 9.58
CA GLY A 152 8.83 31.38 9.86
C GLY A 152 7.89 30.65 8.89
N GLY A 153 6.64 30.40 9.29
CA GLY A 153 5.69 29.56 8.55
C GLY A 153 5.38 30.01 7.11
N ASN A 154 5.61 31.29 6.80
CA ASN A 154 5.45 31.86 5.44
C ASN A 154 6.74 31.85 4.60
N THR A 155 7.78 31.16 5.06
CA THR A 155 9.04 31.09 4.32
C THR A 155 8.84 30.32 3.01
N PRO A 156 9.24 30.90 1.85
CA PRO A 156 9.18 30.21 0.58
C PRO A 156 9.93 28.87 0.61
N ILE A 157 9.33 27.83 0.04
CA ILE A 157 9.90 26.47 0.00
C ILE A 157 11.33 26.43 -0.58
N ILE A 158 11.66 27.31 -1.54
CA ILE A 158 13.02 27.44 -2.09
C ILE A 158 14.06 27.78 -1.01
N LYS A 159 13.74 28.71 -0.10
CA LYS A 159 14.65 29.10 1.00
C LYS A 159 14.81 27.97 2.00
N ARG A 160 13.76 27.18 2.21
CA ARG A 160 13.73 26.01 3.09
C ARG A 160 14.61 24.88 2.54
N ILE A 161 14.52 24.59 1.25
CA ILE A 161 15.38 23.62 0.56
C ILE A 161 16.86 24.01 0.72
N GLU A 162 17.21 25.26 0.39
CA GLU A 162 18.60 25.71 0.51
C GLU A 162 19.11 25.70 1.96
N SER A 163 18.31 26.16 2.92
CA SER A 163 18.67 26.13 4.34
C SER A 163 18.94 24.70 4.85
N LEU A 164 18.07 23.74 4.51
CA LEU A 164 18.25 22.34 4.89
C LEU A 164 19.49 21.73 4.22
N ARG A 165 19.76 22.07 2.96
CA ARG A 165 20.96 21.64 2.23
C ARG A 165 22.23 22.21 2.86
N THR A 166 22.29 23.52 3.13
CA THR A 166 23.46 24.17 3.73
C THR A 166 23.78 23.63 5.12
N ARG A 167 22.76 23.24 5.89
CA ARG A 167 22.92 22.58 7.20
C ARG A 167 23.25 21.09 7.11
N GLY A 168 23.29 20.52 5.91
CA GLY A 168 23.56 19.09 5.69
C GLY A 168 22.44 18.16 6.15
N LEU A 169 21.22 18.69 6.33
CA LEU A 169 20.04 17.88 6.70
C LEU A 169 19.44 17.16 5.49
N ILE A 170 19.68 17.68 4.28
CA ILE A 170 19.40 16.99 3.02
C ILE A 170 20.64 17.05 2.12
N THR A 171 20.78 16.07 1.23
CA THR A 171 21.88 16.03 0.26
C THR A 171 21.61 16.95 -0.93
N ALA A 172 22.65 17.23 -1.74
CA ALA A 172 22.50 18.01 -2.98
C ALA A 172 21.46 17.39 -3.93
N THR A 173 21.51 16.07 -4.12
CA THR A 173 20.54 15.34 -4.94
C THR A 173 19.11 15.49 -4.42
N VAL A 174 18.89 15.39 -3.10
CA VAL A 174 17.55 15.60 -2.52
C VAL A 174 17.07 17.05 -2.76
N ALA A 175 17.97 18.03 -2.69
CA ALA A 175 17.63 19.42 -2.97
C ALA A 175 17.26 19.66 -4.45
N GLU A 176 17.97 19.03 -5.39
CA GLU A 176 17.67 19.09 -6.83
C GLU A 176 16.27 18.54 -7.13
N TRP A 177 15.97 17.32 -6.68
CA TRP A 177 14.63 16.72 -6.80
C TRP A 177 13.55 17.57 -6.13
N ALA A 178 13.86 18.18 -4.98
CA ALA A 178 12.92 19.07 -4.30
C ALA A 178 12.59 20.33 -5.11
N HIS A 179 13.57 20.88 -5.84
CA HIS A 179 13.35 22.01 -6.75
C HIS A 179 12.50 21.60 -7.96
N GLU A 180 12.75 20.42 -8.54
CA GLU A 180 11.96 19.88 -9.65
C GLU A 180 10.49 19.69 -9.25
N ILE A 181 10.24 18.96 -8.15
CA ILE A 181 8.88 18.73 -7.62
C ILE A 181 8.14 20.04 -7.35
N ARG A 182 8.85 21.06 -6.85
CA ARG A 182 8.28 22.39 -6.62
C ARG A 182 7.87 23.05 -7.93
N LEU A 183 8.73 23.04 -8.94
CA LEU A 183 8.48 23.67 -10.23
C LEU A 183 7.34 22.98 -10.97
N ASP A 184 7.40 21.65 -11.07
CA ASP A 184 6.43 20.87 -11.83
C ASP A 184 5.09 20.77 -11.12
N GLY A 185 5.06 20.70 -9.78
CA GLY A 185 3.81 20.80 -9.01
C GLY A 185 3.11 22.16 -9.17
N ASN A 186 3.88 23.26 -9.20
CA ASN A 186 3.33 24.59 -9.51
C ASN A 186 2.78 24.64 -10.93
N ARG A 187 3.59 24.21 -11.91
CA ARG A 187 3.22 24.22 -13.33
C ARG A 187 1.95 23.41 -13.58
N SER A 188 1.89 22.19 -13.05
CA SER A 188 0.75 21.29 -13.21
C SER A 188 -0.55 21.89 -12.67
N THR A 189 -0.48 22.60 -11.55
CA THR A 189 -1.64 23.27 -10.95
C THR A 189 -2.15 24.44 -11.81
N HIS A 190 -1.25 25.23 -12.39
CA HIS A 190 -1.61 26.37 -13.22
C HIS A 190 -2.05 25.99 -14.63
N GLU A 191 -1.40 24.99 -15.23
CA GLU A 191 -1.68 24.54 -16.60
C GLU A 191 -2.76 23.45 -16.66
N LEU A 192 -3.15 22.86 -15.53
CA LEU A 192 -4.08 21.73 -15.43
C LEU A 192 -3.63 20.51 -16.26
N VAL A 193 -2.33 20.40 -16.52
CA VAL A 193 -1.69 19.29 -17.23
C VAL A 193 -0.79 18.54 -16.26
N GLY A 194 -0.88 17.21 -16.25
CA GLY A 194 -0.05 16.36 -15.40
C GLY A 194 0.43 15.14 -16.17
N ASP A 195 1.70 14.80 -16.00
CA ASP A 195 2.31 13.59 -16.54
C ASP A 195 2.23 12.45 -15.50
N PRO A 196 1.53 11.34 -15.80
CA PRO A 196 1.49 10.17 -14.92
C PRO A 196 2.86 9.55 -14.61
N GLN A 197 3.82 9.61 -15.55
CA GLN A 197 5.16 9.06 -15.31
C GLN A 197 5.95 9.93 -14.35
N LEU A 198 5.83 11.25 -14.50
CA LEU A 198 6.41 12.20 -13.56
C LEU A 198 5.80 12.05 -12.16
N ALA A 199 4.48 11.86 -12.07
CA ALA A 199 3.79 11.60 -10.81
C ALA A 199 4.31 10.33 -10.12
N LEU A 200 4.55 9.26 -10.89
CA LEU A 200 5.17 8.03 -10.39
C LEU A 200 6.59 8.27 -9.88
N ALA A 201 7.45 8.91 -10.67
CA ALA A 201 8.82 9.21 -10.28
C ALA A 201 8.88 10.03 -8.97
N TYR A 202 8.02 11.03 -8.83
CA TYR A 202 7.95 11.87 -7.64
C TYR A 202 7.41 11.12 -6.42
N TYR A 203 6.43 10.25 -6.61
CA TYR A 203 5.95 9.39 -5.53
C TYR A 203 7.04 8.43 -5.03
N GLU A 204 7.79 7.80 -5.94
CA GLU A 204 8.90 6.91 -5.59
C GLU A 204 10.02 7.66 -4.86
N PHE A 205 10.39 8.85 -5.36
CA PHE A 205 11.33 9.73 -4.67
C PHE A 205 10.86 10.07 -3.25
N LEU A 206 9.60 10.48 -3.08
CA LEU A 206 9.06 10.85 -1.77
C LEU A 206 9.07 9.67 -0.80
N ARG A 207 8.77 8.47 -1.28
CA ARG A 207 8.82 7.26 -0.46
C ARG A 207 10.23 7.03 0.10
N LEU A 208 11.25 7.12 -0.75
CA LEU A 208 12.66 7.00 -0.35
C LEU A 208 13.08 8.14 0.59
N PHE A 209 12.70 9.38 0.26
CA PHE A 209 13.00 10.54 1.07
C PHE A 209 12.40 10.44 2.47
N LEU A 210 11.13 10.08 2.61
CA LEU A 210 10.46 9.92 3.90
C LEU A 210 11.07 8.79 4.74
N GLU A 211 11.49 7.70 4.09
CA GLU A 211 12.21 6.62 4.76
C GLU A 211 13.54 7.11 5.35
N VAL A 212 14.35 7.82 4.54
CA VAL A 212 15.66 8.32 4.97
C VAL A 212 15.54 9.45 5.99
N ALA A 213 14.56 10.34 5.83
CA ALA A 213 14.39 11.51 6.68
C ALA A 213 13.76 11.20 8.05
N PHE A 214 12.87 10.21 8.13
CA PHE A 214 12.10 9.95 9.34
C PHE A 214 12.28 8.53 9.87
N ASP A 215 12.06 7.52 9.02
CA ASP A 215 11.99 6.13 9.47
C ASP A 215 13.35 5.57 9.88
N LEU A 216 14.36 5.71 9.00
CA LEU A 216 15.71 5.23 9.27
C LEU A 216 16.32 5.89 10.52
N PRO A 217 16.26 7.22 10.73
CA PRO A 217 16.69 7.85 11.97
C PRO A 217 15.98 7.30 13.21
N ALA A 218 14.67 7.04 13.14
CA ALA A 218 13.91 6.46 14.24
C ALA A 218 14.35 5.01 14.55
N LYS A 219 14.55 4.18 13.51
CA LYS A 219 15.10 2.82 13.65
C LYS A 219 16.50 2.85 14.29
N ILE A 220 17.38 3.75 13.85
CA ILE A 220 18.72 3.91 14.43
C ILE A 220 18.65 4.32 15.91
N LYS A 221 17.75 5.24 16.28
CA LYS A 221 17.53 5.64 17.68
C LYS A 221 17.08 4.44 18.53
N ALA A 222 16.18 3.60 18.03
CA ALA A 222 15.74 2.39 18.72
C ALA A 222 16.89 1.40 18.93
N VAL A 223 17.72 1.16 17.90
CA VAL A 223 18.93 0.31 18.00
C VAL A 223 19.91 0.86 19.04
N LYS A 224 20.16 2.18 19.05
CA LYS A 224 21.02 2.82 20.05
C LYS A 224 20.48 2.60 21.46
N ALA A 225 19.17 2.74 21.67
CA ALA A 225 18.54 2.51 22.97
C ALA A 225 18.70 1.06 23.47
N HIS A 226 18.70 0.07 22.57
CA HIS A 226 19.00 -1.32 22.92
C HIS A 226 20.43 -1.53 23.41
N LYS A 227 21.41 -0.83 22.83
CA LYS A 227 22.81 -0.85 23.29
C LYS A 227 22.92 -0.29 24.71
N THR A 228 22.25 0.82 25.01
CA THR A 228 22.30 1.46 26.34
C THR A 228 21.57 0.67 27.43
N ARG A 229 20.53 -0.11 27.06
CA ARG A 229 19.79 -0.98 28.01
C ARG A 229 20.62 -2.17 28.49
N LYS A 230 21.46 -2.76 27.62
CA LYS A 230 22.32 -3.92 27.99
C LYS A 230 23.52 -3.56 28.86
N SER A 231 23.89 -2.28 28.96
CA SER A 231 25.07 -1.81 29.71
C SER A 231 24.76 -1.32 31.13
N LYS A 232 23.51 -1.40 31.61
CA LYS A 232 23.19 -0.99 32.98
C LYS A 232 23.64 -2.12 33.94
N PRO A 233 24.59 -1.88 34.86
CA PRO A 233 25.03 -2.92 35.79
C PRO A 233 23.86 -3.30 36.70
N ILE A 234 23.70 -4.60 36.95
CA ILE A 234 22.71 -5.13 37.88
C ILE A 234 23.06 -4.59 39.28
N PRO A 235 22.21 -3.76 39.91
CA PRO A 235 22.46 -3.33 41.27
C PRO A 235 22.12 -4.50 42.21
N GLY A 236 23.13 -5.04 42.88
CA GLY A 236 22.93 -6.04 43.93
C GLY A 236 23.60 -7.39 43.70
N ARG A 237 24.93 -7.42 43.77
CA ARG A 237 25.65 -8.52 44.44
C ARG A 237 26.58 -7.89 45.45
N THR A 238 26.02 -7.45 46.57
CA THR A 238 26.79 -7.32 47.80
C THR A 238 27.24 -8.72 48.17
N GLY A 239 28.56 -8.94 48.13
CA GLY A 239 29.18 -10.14 48.68
C GLY A 239 28.77 -10.28 50.14
N GLY A 240 28.20 -11.43 50.46
CA GLY A 240 28.09 -11.95 51.81
C GLY A 240 29.04 -13.14 51.90
N PHE A 241 29.89 -13.07 52.92
CA PHE A 241 30.92 -14.01 53.35
C PHE A 241 30.50 -15.47 53.37
#